data_AF-A0A353EHU7-F1
#
_entry.id   AF-A0A353EHU7-F1
#
_cell.length_a   1.000
_cell.length_b   1.000
_cell.length_c   1.000
_cell.angle_alpha   90.00
_cell.angle_beta   90.00
_cell.angle_gamma   90.00
#
_symmetry.space_group_name_H-M   'P 1'
#
loop_
_entity.id
_entity.type
_entity.pdbx_description
1 polymer ?
#
loop_
_entity_poly.entity_id
_entity_poly.type
_entity_poly.pdbx_seq_one_letter_code
_entity_poly.pdbx_strand_id
1 'polypeptide(L)'
;RTDDQGNQHRQTSKYHTETNKTFKITNVWLQQNLTVTRDQHVWIPKDIQGLPNAKGFGTSGSLHTAMFKDKSGQLKALVDAFINAETHLERVRLNEQIIFAWTQQPEKYSTYYQAPMDARRIGALEVFYGHKLPRPNGIGRQFAQLYNKQFDEFADTVFYQLSSQSFLKAYFEKALWSRDQLAEVYAGHYQKIVPLLFDLAYNDPVKAQEILRDFAKAVRGVDPYKPINVELLRKAIGDFIGDGHMSRYSASSVNLTLSALFDVSHSADVFVGNKVDNLAFGLGGNDLLYGKAGNDTLFGGAGYDELYGGVGKDSLNGGMHDDILSGEAGDDFLIGAQGDDILIAGLGDDTYQYSRGDGNDIINNFDLGSERKDTLFFGDGIEPNKVRVTRDQEDLVLVLIDHNHTVRLQYFYRSPFYEINQVIFSDGTRWSLVDLLKP
;
A
#
# COMPACT_ATOMS: atom_id res chain seq x y z
N ARG A 1 -21.39 -18.80 -9.84
CA ARG A 1 -22.26 -19.76 -10.59
C ARG A 1 -22.55 -19.13 -11.95
N THR A 2 -22.47 -19.86 -13.06
CA THR A 2 -22.80 -19.32 -14.40
C THR A 2 -24.17 -19.84 -14.83
N ASP A 3 -25.01 -19.03 -15.47
CA ASP A 3 -26.28 -19.49 -16.07
C ASP A 3 -26.09 -19.98 -17.51
N ASP A 4 -27.18 -20.47 -18.11
CA ASP A 4 -27.23 -21.04 -19.46
C ASP A 4 -26.94 -20.02 -20.57
N GLN A 5 -26.75 -18.74 -20.23
CA GLN A 5 -26.42 -17.65 -21.14
C GLN A 5 -24.96 -17.20 -20.99
N GLY A 6 -24.19 -17.81 -20.09
CA GLY A 6 -22.78 -17.46 -19.85
C GLY A 6 -22.59 -16.34 -18.82
N ASN A 7 -23.64 -15.96 -18.07
CA ASN A 7 -23.57 -14.87 -17.11
C ASN A 7 -23.03 -15.36 -15.76
N GLN A 8 -22.00 -14.70 -15.23
CA GLN A 8 -21.42 -15.05 -13.94
C GLN A 8 -22.20 -14.40 -12.78
N HIS A 9 -22.74 -15.22 -11.89
CA HIS A 9 -23.35 -14.82 -10.63
C HIS A 9 -22.32 -14.85 -9.52
N ARG A 10 -21.97 -13.68 -8.97
CA ARG A 10 -21.08 -13.57 -7.80
C ARG A 10 -21.73 -12.72 -6.71
N GLN A 11 -22.28 -13.42 -5.73
CA GLN A 11 -23.03 -12.98 -4.54
C GLN A 11 -24.46 -12.45 -4.77
N THR A 12 -25.40 -13.09 -4.06
CA THR A 12 -26.77 -12.62 -3.87
C THR A 12 -26.91 -12.16 -2.42
N SER A 13 -26.97 -10.85 -2.18
CA SER A 13 -27.49 -10.34 -0.93
C SER A 13 -29.00 -10.17 -1.09
N LYS A 14 -29.78 -10.56 -0.08
CA LYS A 14 -31.22 -10.33 -0.04
C LYS A 14 -31.45 -9.17 0.93
N TYR A 15 -32.30 -8.22 0.56
CA TYR A 15 -32.86 -7.29 1.55
C TYR A 15 -34.37 -7.42 1.59
N HIS A 16 -34.93 -7.15 2.77
CA HIS A 16 -36.35 -7.18 3.03
C HIS A 16 -36.87 -5.75 3.08
N THR A 17 -37.96 -5.49 2.37
CA THR A 17 -38.75 -4.27 2.55
C THR A 17 -39.72 -4.44 3.71
N GLU A 18 -40.26 -3.33 4.23
CA GLU A 18 -41.29 -3.33 5.28
C GLU A 18 -42.56 -4.11 4.89
N THR A 19 -42.80 -4.32 3.58
CA THR A 19 -43.88 -5.18 3.09
C THR A 19 -43.49 -6.67 3.01
N ASN A 20 -42.42 -7.09 3.69
CA ASN A 20 -41.82 -8.44 3.62
C ASN A 20 -41.43 -8.91 2.20
N LYS A 21 -41.36 -8.01 1.23
CA LYS A 21 -40.88 -8.35 -0.12
C LYS A 21 -39.36 -8.44 -0.07
N THR A 22 -38.85 -9.59 -0.49
CA THR A 22 -37.42 -9.88 -0.58
C THR A 22 -36.93 -9.50 -1.96
N PHE A 23 -36.01 -8.57 -2.04
CA PHE A 23 -35.35 -8.17 -3.28
C PHE A 23 -33.92 -8.70 -3.27
N LYS A 24 -33.46 -9.19 -4.42
CA LYS A 24 -32.07 -9.61 -4.61
C LYS A 24 -31.26 -8.37 -4.99
N ILE A 25 -30.28 -8.03 -4.16
CA ILE A 25 -29.11 -7.25 -4.60
C ILE A 25 -28.15 -8.29 -5.17
N THR A 26 -28.09 -8.39 -6.48
CA THR A 26 -26.97 -9.06 -7.13
C THR A 26 -25.80 -8.10 -7.09
N ASN A 27 -24.69 -8.53 -6.46
CA ASN A 27 -23.43 -7.81 -6.54
C ASN A 27 -22.92 -7.99 -7.98
N VAL A 28 -22.79 -6.87 -8.70
CA VAL A 28 -22.53 -6.87 -10.15
C VAL A 28 -21.07 -6.53 -10.40
N TRP A 29 -20.18 -7.49 -10.21
CA TRP A 29 -19.24 -7.73 -11.29
C TRP A 29 -19.73 -8.93 -12.08
N LEU A 30 -19.97 -8.69 -13.37
CA LEU A 30 -20.27 -9.69 -14.41
C LEU A 30 -21.64 -10.40 -14.39
N GLN A 31 -22.69 -9.81 -13.82
CA GLN A 31 -24.01 -10.06 -14.41
C GLN A 31 -24.15 -9.20 -15.68
N GLN A 32 -23.51 -9.65 -16.77
CA GLN A 32 -24.00 -9.29 -18.08
C GLN A 32 -25.45 -9.76 -18.11
N ASN A 33 -26.41 -8.86 -18.18
CA ASN A 33 -27.66 -9.27 -18.78
C ASN A 33 -27.43 -9.19 -20.29
N LEU A 34 -26.94 -10.27 -20.90
CA LEU A 34 -26.63 -10.32 -22.34
C LEU A 34 -27.84 -9.99 -23.21
N THR A 35 -29.08 -10.08 -22.69
CA THR A 35 -30.27 -9.65 -23.40
C THR A 35 -30.35 -8.13 -23.59
N VAL A 36 -29.65 -7.34 -22.76
CA VAL A 36 -29.54 -5.88 -22.87
C VAL A 36 -28.11 -5.37 -23.04
N THR A 37 -27.09 -6.18 -22.76
CA THR A 37 -25.67 -5.84 -22.93
C THR A 37 -25.34 -5.76 -24.41
N ARG A 38 -25.17 -4.54 -24.92
CA ARG A 38 -24.89 -4.30 -26.34
C ARG A 38 -23.38 -4.23 -26.58
N ASP A 39 -22.73 -5.38 -26.75
CA ASP A 39 -21.38 -5.39 -27.34
C ASP A 39 -21.51 -5.45 -28.87
N GLN A 40 -21.93 -4.33 -29.45
CA GLN A 40 -21.91 -4.18 -30.91
C GLN A 40 -20.47 -3.89 -31.30
N HIS A 41 -19.85 -4.78 -32.07
CA HIS A 41 -18.54 -4.52 -32.66
C HIS A 41 -18.69 -3.39 -33.68
N VAL A 42 -18.39 -2.16 -33.25
CA VAL A 42 -18.42 -0.96 -34.09
C VAL A 42 -16.98 -0.67 -34.54
N TRP A 43 -16.80 -0.30 -35.81
CA TRP A 43 -15.51 0.19 -36.28
C TRP A 43 -15.12 1.46 -35.51
N ILE A 44 -13.97 1.43 -34.82
CA ILE A 44 -13.45 2.55 -34.03
C ILE A 44 -12.33 3.25 -34.80
N PRO A 45 -12.41 4.58 -35.02
CA PRO A 45 -11.33 5.38 -35.62
C PRO A 45 -9.97 5.27 -34.89
N LYS A 46 -8.87 5.40 -35.64
CA LYS A 46 -7.49 5.28 -35.10
C LYS A 46 -7.18 6.26 -33.97
N ASP A 47 -7.72 7.47 -34.03
CA ASP A 47 -7.51 8.50 -33.03
C ASP A 47 -8.20 8.17 -31.69
N ILE A 48 -9.24 7.33 -31.69
CA ILE A 48 -9.86 6.78 -30.48
C ILE A 48 -9.13 5.51 -30.04
N GLN A 49 -8.66 4.67 -30.97
CA GLN A 49 -7.89 3.46 -30.65
C GLN A 49 -6.59 3.76 -29.88
N GLY A 50 -6.00 4.94 -30.08
CA GLY A 50 -4.83 5.38 -29.33
C GLY A 50 -5.09 5.79 -27.88
N LEU A 51 -6.36 5.91 -27.48
CA LEU A 51 -6.77 6.28 -26.12
C LEU A 51 -7.09 5.04 -25.29
N PRO A 52 -6.92 5.11 -23.96
CA PRO A 52 -7.32 4.02 -23.08
C PRO A 52 -8.82 3.74 -23.20
N ASN A 53 -9.19 2.46 -23.09
CA ASN A 53 -10.57 2.02 -23.17
C ASN A 53 -11.06 1.46 -21.83
N ALA A 54 -12.36 1.60 -21.57
CA ALA A 54 -13.04 0.89 -20.51
C ALA A 54 -14.20 0.06 -21.10
N LYS A 55 -14.36 -1.15 -20.57
CA LYS A 55 -15.43 -2.06 -20.98
C LYS A 55 -16.79 -1.50 -20.56
N GLY A 56 -17.75 -1.51 -21.50
CA GLY A 56 -19.14 -1.11 -21.23
C GLY A 56 -19.96 -2.24 -20.62
N PHE A 57 -21.05 -1.85 -19.94
CA PHE A 57 -21.99 -2.77 -19.29
C PHE A 57 -23.43 -2.26 -19.41
N GLY A 58 -24.39 -3.17 -19.25
CA GLY A 58 -25.81 -2.85 -19.26
C GLY A 58 -26.23 -2.23 -20.59
N THR A 59 -26.80 -1.04 -20.55
CA THR A 59 -27.21 -0.32 -21.77
C THR A 59 -26.08 0.48 -22.43
N SER A 60 -24.93 0.60 -21.78
CA SER A 60 -23.77 1.32 -22.31
C SER A 60 -22.83 0.40 -23.07
N GLY A 61 -22.36 0.86 -24.24
CA GLY A 61 -21.23 0.25 -24.95
C GLY A 61 -19.90 0.61 -24.30
N SER A 62 -18.78 0.10 -24.83
CA SER A 62 -17.44 0.50 -24.38
C SER A 62 -17.21 2.01 -24.43
N LEU A 63 -16.23 2.49 -23.67
CA LEU A 63 -15.88 3.92 -23.66
C LEU A 63 -15.47 4.39 -25.07
N HIS A 64 -14.72 3.57 -25.82
CA HIS A 64 -14.41 3.81 -27.23
C HIS A 64 -15.68 3.95 -28.10
N THR A 65 -16.66 3.07 -27.90
CA THR A 65 -17.94 3.16 -28.63
C THR A 65 -18.69 4.45 -28.26
N ALA A 66 -18.65 4.86 -27.00
CA ALA A 66 -19.25 6.11 -26.55
C ALA A 66 -18.54 7.33 -27.13
N MET A 67 -17.20 7.35 -27.14
CA MET A 67 -16.40 8.42 -27.75
C MET A 67 -16.70 8.55 -29.25
N PHE A 68 -16.87 7.43 -29.96
CA PHE A 68 -17.23 7.45 -31.38
C PHE A 68 -18.65 8.02 -31.64
N LYS A 69 -19.58 7.76 -30.71
CA LYS A 69 -20.97 8.26 -30.79
C LYS A 69 -21.07 9.72 -30.37
N ASP A 70 -20.21 10.18 -29.48
CA ASP A 70 -20.15 11.57 -29.03
C ASP A 70 -19.65 12.51 -30.15
N LYS A 71 -20.58 13.24 -30.76
CA LYS A 71 -20.27 14.21 -31.82
C LYS A 71 -19.67 15.51 -31.30
N SER A 72 -19.77 15.79 -30.00
CA SER A 72 -19.19 16.99 -29.40
C SER A 72 -17.68 16.88 -29.19
N GLY A 73 -17.16 15.65 -29.08
CA GLY A 73 -15.76 15.38 -28.74
C GLY A 73 -15.43 15.56 -27.25
N GLN A 74 -16.42 15.88 -26.41
CA GLN A 74 -16.25 16.09 -24.98
C GLN A 74 -15.65 14.86 -24.29
N LEU A 75 -16.15 13.67 -24.59
CA LEU A 75 -15.69 12.44 -23.92
C LEU A 75 -14.23 12.12 -24.27
N LYS A 76 -13.83 12.38 -25.52
CA LYS A 76 -12.44 12.26 -25.96
C LYS A 76 -11.54 13.24 -25.20
N ALA A 77 -11.95 14.51 -25.12
CA ALA A 77 -11.21 15.55 -24.40
C ALA A 77 -11.06 15.23 -22.90
N LEU A 78 -12.07 14.66 -22.26
CA LEU A 78 -11.99 14.23 -20.86
C LEU A 78 -11.00 13.09 -20.66
N VAL A 79 -10.97 12.12 -21.58
CA VAL A 79 -9.99 11.02 -21.54
C VAL A 79 -8.58 11.53 -21.77
N ASP A 80 -8.39 12.44 -22.74
CA ASP A 80 -7.09 13.11 -22.96
C ASP A 80 -6.65 13.88 -21.71
N ALA A 81 -7.55 14.64 -21.08
CA ALA A 81 -7.26 15.34 -19.83
C ALA A 81 -6.87 14.38 -18.70
N PHE A 82 -7.56 13.23 -18.58
CA PHE A 82 -7.25 12.23 -17.55
C PHE A 82 -5.83 11.68 -17.69
N ILE A 83 -5.35 11.45 -18.92
CA ILE A 83 -4.00 10.95 -19.19
C ILE A 83 -2.93 11.99 -18.83
N ASN A 84 -3.23 13.27 -19.09
CA ASN A 84 -2.27 14.37 -18.96
C ASN A 84 -2.37 15.15 -17.64
N ALA A 85 -3.37 14.86 -16.80
CA ALA A 85 -3.52 15.48 -15.49
C ALA A 85 -2.27 15.23 -14.63
N GLU A 86 -1.88 16.21 -13.82
CA GLU A 86 -0.65 16.15 -13.03
C GLU A 86 -0.90 15.51 -11.66
N THR A 87 -2.08 15.74 -11.07
CA THR A 87 -2.41 15.29 -9.70
C THR A 87 -3.41 14.13 -9.67
N HIS A 88 -3.29 13.29 -8.64
CA HIS A 88 -4.21 12.21 -8.31
C HIS A 88 -5.65 12.74 -8.17
N LEU A 89 -5.82 13.83 -7.43
CA LEU A 89 -7.15 14.41 -7.18
C LEU A 89 -7.83 14.86 -8.48
N GLU A 90 -7.06 15.43 -9.42
CA GLU A 90 -7.57 15.79 -10.74
C GLU A 90 -7.95 14.56 -11.55
N ARG A 91 -7.12 13.50 -11.56
CA ARG A 91 -7.43 12.23 -12.23
C ARG A 91 -8.68 11.56 -11.67
N VAL A 92 -8.87 11.58 -10.35
CA VAL A 92 -10.10 11.07 -9.70
C VAL A 92 -11.33 11.85 -10.16
N ARG A 93 -11.26 13.18 -10.18
CA ARG A 93 -12.36 14.05 -10.66
C ARG A 93 -12.68 13.81 -12.13
N LEU A 94 -11.65 13.71 -12.98
CA LEU A 94 -11.81 13.46 -14.41
C LEU A 94 -12.41 12.07 -14.68
N ASN A 95 -12.00 11.04 -13.93
CA ASN A 95 -12.60 9.71 -14.04
C ASN A 95 -14.10 9.72 -13.76
N GLU A 96 -14.55 10.45 -12.72
CA GLU A 96 -15.98 10.62 -12.44
C GLU A 96 -16.71 11.40 -13.55
N GLN A 97 -16.09 12.46 -14.08
CA GLN A 97 -16.65 13.21 -15.22
C GLN A 97 -16.75 12.35 -16.49
N ILE A 98 -15.77 11.51 -16.77
CA ILE A 98 -15.79 10.53 -17.87
C ILE A 98 -16.98 9.60 -17.69
N ILE A 99 -17.20 9.05 -16.49
CA ILE A 99 -18.33 8.15 -16.21
C ILE A 99 -19.67 8.85 -16.46
N PHE A 100 -19.83 10.10 -16.02
CA PHE A 100 -21.06 10.87 -16.25
C PHE A 100 -21.30 11.19 -17.72
N ALA A 101 -20.27 11.65 -18.44
CA ALA A 101 -20.37 11.94 -19.87
C ALA A 101 -20.63 10.65 -20.68
N TRP A 102 -19.95 9.56 -20.33
CA TRP A 102 -20.14 8.24 -20.95
C TRP A 102 -21.58 7.73 -20.80
N THR A 103 -22.19 7.99 -19.65
CA THR A 103 -23.58 7.58 -19.35
C THR A 103 -24.62 8.68 -19.60
N GLN A 104 -24.24 9.77 -20.26
CA GLN A 104 -25.10 10.90 -20.62
C GLN A 104 -25.88 11.49 -19.43
N GLN A 105 -25.25 11.54 -18.25
CA GLN A 105 -25.84 12.19 -17.10
C GLN A 105 -25.87 13.72 -17.29
N PRO A 106 -26.92 14.41 -16.80
CA PRO A 106 -27.04 15.85 -16.96
C PRO A 106 -25.91 16.60 -16.21
N GLU A 107 -25.53 17.79 -16.67
CA GLU A 107 -24.52 18.60 -15.98
C GLU A 107 -25.01 19.12 -14.62
N LYS A 108 -26.29 19.51 -14.54
CA LYS A 108 -26.94 19.92 -13.29
C LYS A 108 -27.53 18.71 -12.56
N TYR A 109 -27.21 18.58 -11.28
CA TYR A 109 -27.70 17.50 -10.43
C TYR A 109 -28.63 18.00 -9.31
N SER A 110 -29.43 17.08 -8.79
CA SER A 110 -30.22 17.27 -7.57
C SER A 110 -29.70 16.35 -6.46
N THR A 111 -29.88 16.75 -5.21
CA THR A 111 -29.58 15.90 -4.05
C THR A 111 -30.59 14.78 -3.92
N TYR A 112 -30.14 13.55 -3.65
CA TYR A 112 -31.02 12.41 -3.41
C TYR A 112 -31.67 12.47 -2.02
N TYR A 113 -33.01 12.57 -1.93
CA TYR A 113 -33.82 12.39 -0.70
C TYR A 113 -33.26 13.05 0.58
N GLN A 114 -32.86 14.33 0.51
CA GLN A 114 -32.27 15.08 1.64
C GLN A 114 -30.94 14.49 2.18
N ALA A 115 -30.34 13.51 1.50
CA ALA A 115 -29.02 13.00 1.78
C ALA A 115 -27.98 13.67 0.85
N PRO A 116 -26.75 13.91 1.32
CA PRO A 116 -25.68 14.51 0.53
C PRO A 116 -25.14 13.50 -0.49
N MET A 117 -25.84 13.30 -1.60
CA MET A 117 -25.38 12.48 -2.72
C MET A 117 -25.77 13.11 -4.05
N ASP A 118 -24.84 13.08 -4.99
CA ASP A 118 -25.06 13.44 -6.39
C ASP A 118 -25.89 12.37 -7.11
N ALA A 119 -27.12 12.71 -7.51
CA ALA A 119 -28.02 11.79 -8.19
C ALA A 119 -27.49 11.25 -9.53
N ARG A 120 -26.49 11.89 -10.16
CA ARG A 120 -25.84 11.41 -11.39
C ARG A 120 -25.12 10.09 -11.18
N ARG A 121 -24.59 9.84 -9.99
CA ARG A 121 -23.98 8.56 -9.61
C ARG A 121 -24.98 7.41 -9.72
N ILE A 122 -26.21 7.62 -9.24
CA ILE A 122 -27.30 6.64 -9.34
C ILE A 122 -27.66 6.43 -10.82
N GLY A 123 -27.85 7.51 -11.58
CA GLY A 123 -28.21 7.40 -13.00
C GLY A 123 -27.13 6.70 -13.84
N ALA A 124 -25.86 6.93 -13.54
CA ALA A 124 -24.74 6.20 -14.16
C ALA A 124 -24.80 4.70 -13.83
N LEU A 125 -25.01 4.33 -12.56
CA LEU A 125 -25.20 2.93 -12.16
C LEU A 125 -26.40 2.29 -12.87
N GLU A 126 -27.53 2.98 -12.99
CA GLU A 126 -28.71 2.49 -13.72
C GLU A 126 -28.40 2.16 -15.19
N VAL A 127 -27.59 3.00 -15.85
CA VAL A 127 -27.13 2.76 -17.23
C VAL A 127 -26.27 1.51 -17.33
N PHE A 128 -25.29 1.34 -16.44
CA PHE A 128 -24.39 0.17 -16.41
C PHE A 128 -25.08 -1.11 -15.94
N TYR A 129 -26.10 -1.02 -15.10
CA TYR A 129 -26.92 -2.16 -14.69
C TYR A 129 -28.02 -2.49 -15.71
N GLY A 130 -28.35 -1.53 -16.59
CA GLY A 130 -29.38 -1.66 -17.60
C GLY A 130 -30.80 -1.68 -17.06
N HIS A 131 -31.01 -1.22 -15.82
CA HIS A 131 -32.33 -1.11 -15.20
C HIS A 131 -32.33 -0.02 -14.12
N LYS A 132 -33.53 0.46 -13.76
CA LYS A 132 -33.68 1.47 -12.70
C LYS A 132 -33.42 0.87 -11.32
N LEU A 133 -32.69 1.60 -10.49
CA LEU A 133 -32.41 1.21 -9.12
C LEU A 133 -33.65 1.51 -8.24
N PRO A 134 -33.96 0.64 -7.28
CA PRO A 134 -35.11 0.84 -6.39
C PRO A 134 -34.92 2.10 -5.54
N ARG A 135 -35.99 2.89 -5.39
CA ARG A 135 -36.00 4.10 -4.56
C ARG A 135 -36.92 3.86 -3.36
N PRO A 136 -36.38 3.42 -2.22
CA PRO A 136 -37.17 3.07 -1.05
C PRO A 136 -37.78 4.32 -0.40
N ASN A 137 -38.95 4.15 0.21
CA ASN A 137 -39.58 5.19 1.02
C ASN A 137 -38.93 5.17 2.42
N GLY A 138 -38.27 6.26 2.86
CA GLY A 138 -37.62 6.35 4.17
C GLY A 138 -36.51 7.41 4.27
N ILE A 139 -35.75 7.41 5.38
CA ILE A 139 -34.61 8.34 5.60
C ILE A 139 -33.46 7.93 4.67
N GLY A 140 -33.33 8.57 3.51
CA GLY A 140 -32.48 8.16 2.39
C GLY A 140 -30.96 8.08 2.61
N ARG A 141 -30.45 8.29 3.84
CA ARG A 141 -29.00 8.33 4.13
C ARG A 141 -28.29 6.98 3.96
N GLN A 142 -28.87 5.89 4.47
CA GLN A 142 -28.26 4.55 4.36
C GLN A 142 -28.17 4.08 2.89
N PHE A 143 -29.20 4.40 2.10
CA PHE A 143 -29.20 4.11 0.66
C PHE A 143 -28.21 4.97 -0.10
N ALA A 144 -28.09 6.26 0.24
CA ALA A 144 -27.08 7.14 -0.34
C ALA A 144 -25.65 6.62 -0.05
N GLN A 145 -25.37 6.15 1.16
CA GLN A 145 -24.08 5.53 1.50
C GLN A 145 -23.82 4.26 0.67
N LEU A 146 -24.82 3.38 0.55
CA LEU A 146 -24.70 2.16 -0.25
C LEU A 146 -24.43 2.48 -1.73
N TYR A 147 -25.18 3.40 -2.33
CA TYR A 147 -25.00 3.74 -3.75
C TYR A 147 -23.73 4.53 -4.02
N ASN A 148 -23.28 5.39 -3.09
CA ASN A 148 -21.97 6.01 -3.17
C ASN A 148 -20.88 4.95 -3.17
N LYS A 149 -20.91 4.02 -2.22
CA LYS A 149 -19.93 2.92 -2.16
C LYS A 149 -19.91 2.11 -3.47
N GLN A 150 -21.08 1.73 -3.99
CA GLN A 150 -21.17 1.00 -5.26
C GLN A 150 -20.64 1.80 -6.45
N PHE A 151 -20.89 3.12 -6.48
CA PHE A 151 -20.34 4.00 -7.51
C PHE A 151 -18.82 4.13 -7.39
N ASP A 152 -18.30 4.29 -6.17
CA ASP A 152 -16.86 4.43 -5.92
C ASP A 152 -16.11 3.15 -6.32
N GLU A 153 -16.64 1.97 -5.97
CA GLU A 153 -16.13 0.66 -6.40
C GLU A 153 -16.11 0.53 -7.93
N PHE A 154 -17.19 0.96 -8.60
CA PHE A 154 -17.24 0.98 -10.07
C PHE A 154 -16.24 1.99 -10.67
N ALA A 155 -16.13 3.17 -10.07
CA ALA A 155 -15.22 4.21 -10.51
C ALA A 155 -13.76 3.76 -10.39
N ASP A 156 -13.40 3.01 -9.35
CA ASP A 156 -12.08 2.40 -9.20
C ASP A 156 -11.78 1.42 -10.34
N THR A 157 -12.76 0.61 -10.75
CA THR A 157 -12.61 -0.27 -11.94
C THR A 157 -12.38 0.51 -13.23
N VAL A 158 -13.09 1.61 -13.45
CA VAL A 158 -12.86 2.47 -14.63
C VAL A 158 -11.48 3.09 -14.54
N PHE A 159 -11.10 3.59 -13.36
CA PHE A 159 -9.80 4.17 -13.10
C PHE A 159 -8.67 3.18 -13.42
N TYR A 160 -8.76 1.94 -12.94
CA TYR A 160 -7.82 0.87 -13.25
C TYR A 160 -7.70 0.63 -14.76
N GLN A 161 -8.82 0.46 -15.46
CA GLN A 161 -8.80 0.21 -16.90
C GLN A 161 -8.13 1.35 -17.66
N LEU A 162 -8.42 2.60 -17.30
CA LEU A 162 -7.83 3.74 -18.01
C LEU A 162 -6.36 3.96 -17.66
N SER A 163 -6.01 3.92 -16.37
CA SER A 163 -4.64 4.16 -15.89
C SER A 163 -3.66 3.07 -16.31
N SER A 164 -4.05 1.79 -16.25
CA SER A 164 -3.20 0.66 -16.65
C SER A 164 -2.88 0.63 -18.16
N GLN A 165 -3.68 1.32 -18.98
CA GLN A 165 -3.44 1.48 -20.41
C GLN A 165 -2.75 2.83 -20.76
N SER A 166 -2.47 3.67 -19.77
CA SER A 166 -1.89 5.01 -19.94
C SER A 166 -0.68 5.24 -19.02
N PHE A 167 -0.79 6.12 -18.03
CA PHE A 167 0.34 6.56 -17.22
C PHE A 167 0.84 5.50 -16.21
N LEU A 168 0.04 4.48 -15.88
CA LEU A 168 0.48 3.34 -15.05
C LEU A 168 0.88 2.10 -15.87
N LYS A 169 0.88 2.20 -17.20
CA LYS A 169 1.15 1.07 -18.10
C LYS A 169 2.47 0.37 -17.79
N ALA A 170 3.53 1.13 -17.57
CA ALA A 170 4.86 0.57 -17.28
C ALA A 170 4.91 -0.29 -15.99
N TYR A 171 4.02 -0.07 -15.03
CA TYR A 171 3.90 -0.88 -13.82
C TYR A 171 3.05 -2.12 -14.08
N PHE A 172 1.84 -1.94 -14.65
CA PHE A 172 0.91 -3.05 -14.85
C PHE A 172 1.32 -4.01 -15.96
N GLU A 173 2.16 -3.61 -16.93
CA GLU A 173 2.78 -4.53 -17.90
C GLU A 173 3.79 -5.48 -17.27
N LYS A 174 4.35 -5.12 -16.10
CA LYS A 174 5.28 -5.97 -15.36
C LYS A 174 4.56 -6.88 -14.35
N ALA A 175 3.28 -6.64 -14.08
CA ALA A 175 2.47 -7.51 -13.24
C ALA A 175 2.30 -8.86 -13.93
N LEU A 176 2.60 -9.95 -13.22
CA LEU A 176 2.13 -11.26 -13.62
C LEU A 176 0.73 -11.47 -13.03
N TRP A 177 -0.18 -12.02 -13.83
CA TRP A 177 -1.55 -12.25 -13.42
C TRP A 177 -1.84 -13.74 -13.38
N SER A 178 -2.36 -14.22 -12.26
CA SER A 178 -2.90 -15.57 -12.13
C SER A 178 -4.40 -15.52 -11.90
N ARG A 179 -5.13 -16.49 -12.44
CA ARG A 179 -6.56 -16.63 -12.19
C ARG A 179 -6.80 -17.85 -11.33
N ASP A 180 -7.28 -17.64 -10.12
CA ASP A 180 -7.82 -18.73 -9.30
C ASP A 180 -9.16 -19.15 -9.92
N GLN A 181 -9.23 -20.37 -10.43
CA GLN A 181 -10.44 -20.89 -11.06
C GLN A 181 -11.56 -21.21 -10.06
N LEU A 182 -11.23 -21.49 -8.79
CA LEU A 182 -12.17 -21.83 -7.73
C LEU A 182 -12.70 -20.58 -7.03
N ALA A 183 -11.80 -19.69 -6.62
CA ALA A 183 -12.18 -18.40 -6.01
C ALA A 183 -12.65 -17.38 -7.06
N GLU A 184 -12.37 -17.68 -8.33
CA GLU A 184 -12.81 -16.93 -9.49
C GLU A 184 -12.17 -15.51 -9.57
N VAL A 185 -11.03 -15.31 -8.89
CA VAL A 185 -10.33 -14.03 -8.71
C VAL A 185 -9.12 -13.91 -9.65
N TYR A 186 -8.87 -12.71 -10.16
CA TYR A 186 -7.58 -12.36 -10.76
C TYR A 186 -6.65 -11.82 -9.67
N ALA A 187 -5.54 -12.52 -9.45
CA ALA A 187 -4.52 -12.19 -8.47
C ALA A 187 -3.27 -11.65 -9.19
N GLY A 188 -2.90 -10.41 -8.86
CA GLY A 188 -1.66 -9.79 -9.30
C GLY A 188 -0.47 -10.25 -8.45
N HIS A 189 0.65 -10.52 -9.12
CA HIS A 189 1.94 -10.83 -8.51
C HIS A 189 2.82 -9.57 -8.58
N TYR A 190 2.96 -8.89 -7.45
CA TYR A 190 3.54 -7.54 -7.36
C TYR A 190 5.06 -7.53 -7.09
N GLN A 191 5.73 -8.67 -6.98
CA GLN A 191 7.15 -8.75 -6.58
C GLN A 191 8.09 -7.97 -7.51
N LYS A 192 7.76 -7.87 -8.81
CA LYS A 192 8.53 -7.06 -9.78
C LYS A 192 8.15 -5.58 -9.81
N ILE A 193 7.01 -5.24 -9.23
CA ILE A 193 6.48 -3.87 -9.20
C ILE A 193 6.95 -3.17 -7.94
N VAL A 194 6.94 -3.85 -6.80
CA VAL A 194 7.33 -3.28 -5.50
C VAL A 194 8.67 -2.54 -5.56
N PRO A 195 9.77 -3.11 -6.10
CA PRO A 195 11.03 -2.38 -6.23
C PRO A 195 10.89 -1.07 -7.03
N LEU A 196 10.07 -1.05 -8.08
CA LEU A 196 9.86 0.13 -8.92
C LEU A 196 9.06 1.23 -8.22
N LEU A 197 8.18 0.86 -7.27
CA LEU A 197 7.43 1.81 -6.47
C LEU A 197 8.37 2.50 -5.46
N PHE A 198 9.21 1.73 -4.77
CA PHE A 198 10.22 2.28 -3.87
C PHE A 198 11.30 3.07 -4.63
N ASP A 199 11.76 2.59 -5.79
CA ASP A 199 12.69 3.34 -6.64
C ASP A 199 12.09 4.67 -7.12
N LEU A 200 10.78 4.73 -7.38
CA LEU A 200 10.11 5.98 -7.74
C LEU A 200 10.14 6.96 -6.56
N ALA A 201 9.77 6.51 -5.35
CA ALA A 201 9.78 7.35 -4.15
C ALA A 201 11.18 7.86 -3.82
N TYR A 202 12.20 7.02 -4.01
CA TYR A 202 13.60 7.40 -3.77
C TYR A 202 14.14 8.42 -4.77
N ASN A 203 13.83 8.25 -6.06
CA ASN A 203 14.40 9.09 -7.11
C ASN A 203 13.61 10.39 -7.36
N ASP A 204 12.30 10.38 -7.14
CA ASP A 204 11.42 11.54 -7.39
C ASP A 204 10.22 11.53 -6.40
N PRO A 205 10.44 11.97 -5.14
CA PRO A 205 9.41 11.93 -4.10
C PRO A 205 8.14 12.70 -4.46
N VAL A 206 8.28 13.83 -5.15
CA VAL A 206 7.13 14.68 -5.53
C VAL A 206 6.24 13.95 -6.53
N LYS A 207 6.83 13.35 -7.57
CA LYS A 207 6.07 12.56 -8.54
C LYS A 207 5.53 11.26 -7.93
N ALA A 208 6.28 10.64 -7.02
CA ALA A 208 5.88 9.42 -6.34
C ALA A 208 4.58 9.61 -5.56
N GLN A 209 4.42 10.73 -4.85
CA GLN A 209 3.20 11.03 -4.10
C GLN A 209 1.92 10.88 -4.93
N GLU A 210 1.96 11.33 -6.19
CA GLU A 210 0.81 11.29 -7.08
C GLU A 210 0.62 9.91 -7.73
N ILE A 211 1.71 9.31 -8.25
CA ILE A 211 1.66 8.03 -8.97
C ILE A 211 1.35 6.86 -8.03
N LEU A 212 1.87 6.86 -6.81
CA LEU A 212 1.62 5.79 -5.85
C LEU A 212 0.16 5.76 -5.40
N ARG A 213 -0.46 6.93 -5.19
CA ARG A 213 -1.90 7.03 -4.88
C ARG A 213 -2.77 6.54 -6.03
N ASP A 214 -2.39 6.87 -7.27
CA ASP A 214 -3.08 6.31 -8.43
C ASP A 214 -2.90 4.80 -8.52
N PHE A 215 -1.69 4.30 -8.27
CA PHE A 215 -1.41 2.87 -8.30
C PHE A 215 -2.25 2.12 -7.27
N ALA A 216 -2.32 2.63 -6.04
CA ALA A 216 -3.18 2.09 -4.99
C ALA A 216 -4.65 2.04 -5.42
N LYS A 217 -5.17 3.15 -5.95
CA LYS A 217 -6.56 3.22 -6.46
C LYS A 217 -6.79 2.25 -7.62
N ALA A 218 -5.83 2.13 -8.54
CA ALA A 218 -5.91 1.19 -9.65
C ALA A 218 -5.91 -0.27 -9.15
N VAL A 219 -5.11 -0.61 -8.14
CA VAL A 219 -5.10 -1.93 -7.51
C VAL A 219 -6.44 -2.26 -6.84
N ARG A 220 -7.07 -1.29 -6.15
CA ARG A 220 -8.46 -1.43 -5.64
C ARG A 220 -9.44 -1.71 -6.78
N GLY A 221 -9.24 -1.10 -7.94
CA GLY A 221 -10.10 -1.26 -9.11
C GLY A 221 -10.00 -2.60 -9.85
N VAL A 222 -8.96 -3.41 -9.60
CA VAL A 222 -8.79 -4.72 -10.25
C VAL A 222 -9.92 -5.68 -9.86
N ASP A 223 -10.28 -5.70 -8.58
CA ASP A 223 -11.42 -6.46 -8.03
C ASP A 223 -12.02 -5.68 -6.85
N PRO A 224 -12.82 -4.63 -7.09
CA PRO A 224 -13.21 -3.68 -6.04
C PRO A 224 -14.10 -4.28 -4.95
N TYR A 225 -14.66 -5.48 -5.17
CA TYR A 225 -15.48 -6.19 -4.18
C TYR A 225 -14.68 -7.15 -3.30
N LYS A 226 -13.43 -7.45 -3.68
CA LYS A 226 -12.52 -8.31 -2.92
C LYS A 226 -11.17 -7.60 -2.80
N PRO A 227 -10.74 -7.23 -1.58
CA PRO A 227 -9.47 -6.55 -1.38
C PRO A 227 -8.24 -7.44 -1.66
N ILE A 228 -8.40 -8.61 -2.28
CA ILE A 228 -7.32 -9.58 -2.55
C ILE A 228 -6.10 -8.96 -3.23
N ASN A 229 -6.28 -8.07 -4.20
CA ASN A 229 -5.15 -7.43 -4.87
C ASN A 229 -4.46 -6.38 -3.98
N VAL A 230 -5.19 -5.75 -3.07
CA VAL A 230 -4.62 -4.88 -2.04
C VAL A 230 -3.82 -5.72 -1.04
N GLU A 231 -4.36 -6.86 -0.60
CA GLU A 231 -3.65 -7.77 0.32
C GLU A 231 -2.41 -8.41 -0.33
N LEU A 232 -2.48 -8.77 -1.61
CA LEU A 232 -1.33 -9.29 -2.35
C LEU A 232 -0.25 -8.24 -2.55
N LEU A 233 -0.63 -6.98 -2.81
CA LEU A 233 0.33 -5.87 -2.85
C LEU A 233 0.96 -5.67 -1.47
N ARG A 234 0.13 -5.66 -0.41
CA ARG A 234 0.58 -5.53 0.99
C ARG A 234 1.59 -6.62 1.33
N LYS A 235 1.26 -7.88 1.05
CA LYS A 235 2.16 -9.01 1.26
C LYS A 235 3.46 -8.85 0.48
N ALA A 236 3.41 -8.50 -0.81
CA ALA A 236 4.62 -8.34 -1.61
C ALA A 236 5.52 -7.21 -1.10
N ILE A 237 4.95 -6.17 -0.49
CA ILE A 237 5.70 -5.11 0.19
C ILE A 237 6.32 -5.62 1.49
N GLY A 238 5.56 -6.37 2.31
CA GLY A 238 6.08 -6.99 3.52
C GLY A 238 7.23 -7.95 3.23
N ASP A 239 7.07 -8.85 2.25
CA ASP A 239 8.14 -9.76 1.80
C ASP A 239 9.38 -8.96 1.38
N PHE A 240 9.20 -7.87 0.61
CA PHE A 240 10.31 -7.01 0.18
C PHE A 240 11.03 -6.32 1.34
N ILE A 241 10.28 -5.91 2.38
CA ILE A 241 10.84 -5.31 3.59
C ILE A 241 11.59 -6.36 4.41
N GLY A 242 10.95 -7.49 4.71
CA GLY A 242 11.51 -8.56 5.54
C GLY A 242 12.72 -9.25 4.92
N ASP A 243 12.84 -9.25 3.59
CA ASP A 243 14.03 -9.74 2.87
C ASP A 243 15.25 -8.77 2.95
N GLY A 244 15.13 -7.65 3.69
CA GLY A 244 16.23 -6.71 3.92
C GLY A 244 16.56 -5.79 2.74
N HIS A 245 15.66 -5.69 1.75
CA HIS A 245 15.86 -4.83 0.58
C HIS A 245 15.72 -3.32 0.87
N MET A 246 15.41 -2.96 2.12
CA MET A 246 15.19 -1.58 2.56
C MET A 246 16.47 -0.78 2.74
N SER A 247 17.62 -1.43 2.87
CA SER A 247 18.92 -0.79 3.13
C SER A 247 19.36 0.27 2.11
N ARG A 248 18.82 0.23 0.90
CA ARG A 248 19.11 1.21 -0.15
C ARG A 248 18.20 2.44 -0.16
N TYR A 249 17.17 2.49 0.68
CA TYR A 249 16.15 3.54 0.67
C TYR A 249 16.17 4.38 1.96
N SER A 250 16.01 5.69 1.81
CA SER A 250 15.80 6.59 2.96
C SER A 250 14.46 6.32 3.64
N ALA A 251 14.37 6.46 4.95
CA ALA A 251 13.12 6.36 5.74
C ALA A 251 11.96 7.16 5.13
N SER A 252 12.20 8.40 4.70
CA SER A 252 11.17 9.25 4.08
C SER A 252 10.59 8.66 2.79
N SER A 253 11.40 7.97 1.99
CA SER A 253 10.97 7.30 0.75
C SER A 253 10.13 6.06 1.04
N VAL A 254 10.50 5.33 2.09
CA VAL A 254 9.76 4.18 2.60
C VAL A 254 8.40 4.63 3.09
N ASN A 255 8.37 5.59 4.01
CA ASN A 255 7.13 6.13 4.57
C ASN A 255 6.23 6.73 3.47
N LEU A 256 6.79 7.47 2.51
CA LEU A 256 6.04 7.97 1.37
C LEU A 256 5.39 6.84 0.56
N THR A 257 6.11 5.75 0.33
CA THR A 257 5.59 4.60 -0.42
C THR A 257 4.44 3.94 0.33
N LEU A 258 4.64 3.65 1.62
CA LEU A 258 3.65 2.94 2.44
C LEU A 258 2.40 3.80 2.68
N SER A 259 2.56 5.07 3.05
CA SER A 259 1.44 5.99 3.27
C SER A 259 0.62 6.22 2.00
N ALA A 260 1.26 6.37 0.84
CA ALA A 260 0.57 6.58 -0.42
C ALA A 260 -0.15 5.31 -0.92
N LEU A 261 0.37 4.12 -0.62
CA LEU A 261 -0.21 2.86 -1.10
C LEU A 261 -1.36 2.34 -0.23
N PHE A 262 -1.31 2.60 1.07
CA PHE A 262 -2.30 2.05 2.00
C PHE A 262 -3.38 3.04 2.43
N ASP A 263 -3.23 4.34 2.15
CA ASP A 263 -4.29 5.36 2.35
C ASP A 263 -4.78 5.38 3.80
N VAL A 264 -3.85 5.49 4.76
CA VAL A 264 -4.12 5.30 6.20
C VAL A 264 -3.82 6.54 7.04
N SER A 265 -4.44 6.57 8.21
CA SER A 265 -4.52 7.65 9.19
C SER A 265 -3.16 8.08 9.76
N HIS A 266 -3.08 9.35 10.18
CA HIS A 266 -1.97 9.88 10.99
C HIS A 266 -2.32 9.76 12.50
N SER A 267 -2.96 8.67 12.89
CA SER A 267 -3.46 8.47 14.26
C SER A 267 -2.69 7.36 14.95
N ALA A 268 -2.45 7.54 16.24
CA ALA A 268 -1.95 6.48 17.12
C ALA A 268 -2.83 5.22 17.03
N ASP A 269 -2.22 4.14 16.59
CA ASP A 269 -2.82 2.83 16.36
C ASP A 269 -2.24 1.79 17.33
N VAL A 270 -3.03 0.76 17.62
CA VAL A 270 -2.60 -0.39 18.43
C VAL A 270 -2.80 -1.66 17.62
N PHE A 271 -1.69 -2.33 17.29
CA PHE A 271 -1.69 -3.64 16.66
C PHE A 271 -1.26 -4.71 17.65
N VAL A 272 -2.05 -5.78 17.74
CA VAL A 272 -1.71 -6.96 18.52
C VAL A 272 -1.84 -8.19 17.63
N GLY A 273 -0.70 -8.76 17.29
CA GLY A 273 -0.52 -9.95 16.48
C GLY A 273 -0.97 -11.24 17.16
N ASN A 274 -0.63 -12.36 16.54
CA ASN A 274 -1.13 -13.68 16.93
C ASN A 274 -0.03 -14.75 17.10
N LYS A 275 -0.08 -15.90 16.44
CA LYS A 275 0.96 -16.94 16.53
C LYS A 275 1.50 -17.32 15.16
N VAL A 276 1.16 -16.52 14.16
CA VAL A 276 1.60 -16.67 12.77
C VAL A 276 2.26 -15.37 12.36
N ASP A 277 3.07 -15.44 11.33
CA ASP A 277 3.72 -14.29 10.69
C ASP A 277 2.72 -13.16 10.41
N ASN A 278 3.01 -11.97 10.92
CA ASN A 278 2.19 -10.79 10.84
C ASN A 278 2.91 -9.68 10.11
N LEU A 279 2.14 -8.86 9.40
CA LEU A 279 2.63 -7.69 8.71
C LEU A 279 1.81 -6.50 9.18
N ALA A 280 2.44 -5.60 9.93
CA ALA A 280 1.81 -4.43 10.52
C ALA A 280 2.52 -3.14 10.10
N PHE A 281 1.72 -2.11 9.85
CA PHE A 281 2.18 -0.77 9.51
C PHE A 281 1.39 0.21 10.39
N GLY A 282 2.07 0.95 11.27
CA GLY A 282 1.48 2.05 12.06
C GLY A 282 1.29 3.32 11.24
N LEU A 283 2.25 3.58 10.34
CA LEU A 283 2.31 4.66 9.35
C LEU A 283 2.47 6.06 9.94
N GLY A 284 1.51 6.57 10.70
CA GLY A 284 1.66 7.90 11.28
C GLY A 284 0.85 8.03 12.55
N GLY A 285 1.39 8.69 13.56
CA GLY A 285 0.87 8.62 14.91
C GLY A 285 1.95 8.08 15.85
N ASN A 286 1.60 7.90 17.11
CA ASN A 286 2.47 7.21 18.05
C ASN A 286 1.87 5.82 18.26
N ASP A 287 2.46 4.82 17.64
CA ASP A 287 1.85 3.50 17.45
C ASP A 287 2.42 2.47 18.42
N LEU A 288 1.60 1.48 18.79
CA LEU A 288 2.03 0.33 19.58
C LEU A 288 1.78 -0.95 18.76
N LEU A 289 2.85 -1.57 18.28
CA LEU A 289 2.79 -2.77 17.44
C LEU A 289 3.43 -3.97 18.17
N TYR A 290 2.65 -5.03 18.41
CA TYR A 290 3.14 -6.25 19.07
C TYR A 290 2.92 -7.47 18.15
N GLY A 291 3.96 -8.10 17.62
CA GLY A 291 3.89 -9.23 16.69
C GLY A 291 3.46 -10.55 17.35
N LYS A 292 3.95 -10.78 18.57
CA LYS A 292 3.77 -11.97 19.41
C LYS A 292 4.61 -13.17 19.01
N ALA A 293 4.16 -13.95 18.05
CA ALA A 293 4.84 -15.20 17.72
C ALA A 293 4.64 -15.48 16.23
N GLY A 294 5.66 -16.06 15.61
CA GLY A 294 5.78 -16.07 14.16
C GLY A 294 6.90 -15.14 13.73
N ASN A 295 7.22 -15.13 12.44
CA ASN A 295 8.21 -14.21 11.89
C ASN A 295 7.49 -12.96 11.40
N ASP A 296 7.51 -11.91 12.21
CA ASP A 296 6.71 -10.72 12.04
C ASP A 296 7.48 -9.61 11.31
N THR A 297 6.76 -8.74 10.61
CA THR A 297 7.30 -7.53 9.97
C THR A 297 6.48 -6.34 10.45
N LEU A 298 7.12 -5.48 11.26
CA LEU A 298 6.49 -4.35 11.93
C LEU A 298 7.15 -3.05 11.48
N PHE A 299 6.34 -2.09 11.05
CA PHE A 299 6.78 -0.77 10.61
C PHE A 299 6.01 0.31 11.38
N GLY A 300 6.70 1.09 12.22
CA GLY A 300 6.12 2.16 13.03
C GLY A 300 5.61 3.28 12.15
N GLY A 301 6.50 3.92 11.40
CA GLY A 301 6.16 4.93 10.42
C GLY A 301 6.61 6.32 10.82
N ALA A 302 5.72 7.13 11.37
CA ALA A 302 6.05 8.51 11.71
C ALA A 302 5.39 8.92 13.02
N GLY A 303 6.22 9.25 13.99
CA GLY A 303 5.83 9.62 15.34
C GLY A 303 6.65 8.78 16.31
N TYR A 304 6.28 8.78 17.58
CA TYR A 304 7.00 7.99 18.59
C TYR A 304 6.35 6.61 18.69
N ASP A 305 6.98 5.60 18.10
CA ASP A 305 6.42 4.26 17.97
C ASP A 305 7.10 3.25 18.92
N GLU A 306 6.30 2.31 19.44
CA GLU A 306 6.77 1.17 20.22
C GLU A 306 6.49 -0.14 19.47
N LEU A 307 7.55 -0.84 19.06
CA LEU A 307 7.48 -2.08 18.30
C LEU A 307 8.06 -3.24 19.11
N TYR A 308 7.30 -4.32 19.22
CA TYR A 308 7.68 -5.54 19.91
C TYR A 308 7.49 -6.74 18.97
N GLY A 309 8.58 -7.39 18.56
CA GLY A 309 8.56 -8.55 17.67
C GLY A 309 7.89 -9.75 18.33
N GLY A 310 8.52 -10.26 19.38
CA GLY A 310 8.02 -11.38 20.15
C GLY A 310 8.88 -12.62 19.95
N VAL A 311 8.25 -13.76 19.68
CA VAL A 311 8.94 -15.03 19.45
C VAL A 311 8.98 -15.33 17.96
N GLY A 312 10.16 -15.30 17.37
CA GLY A 312 10.37 -15.62 15.97
C GLY A 312 11.50 -14.77 15.40
N LYS A 313 11.71 -14.89 14.09
CA LYS A 313 12.64 -14.02 13.38
C LYS A 313 11.87 -12.82 12.87
N ASP A 314 12.02 -11.69 13.53
CA ASP A 314 11.23 -10.51 13.28
C ASP A 314 12.02 -9.42 12.53
N SER A 315 11.30 -8.60 11.78
CA SER A 315 11.84 -7.41 11.10
C SER A 315 11.10 -6.17 11.60
N LEU A 316 11.82 -5.30 12.31
CA LEU A 316 11.27 -4.12 12.95
C LEU A 316 11.89 -2.87 12.34
N ASN A 317 11.05 -1.90 11.96
CA ASN A 317 11.47 -0.60 11.47
C ASN A 317 10.70 0.50 12.19
N GLY A 318 11.39 1.37 12.92
CA GLY A 318 10.80 2.48 13.68
C GLY A 318 10.20 3.51 12.72
N GLY A 319 11.04 4.11 11.90
CA GLY A 319 10.61 4.96 10.80
C GLY A 319 11.12 6.39 10.96
N MET A 320 10.28 7.30 11.40
CA MET A 320 10.62 8.72 11.59
C MET A 320 10.24 9.15 13.01
N HIS A 321 11.07 9.99 13.60
CA HIS A 321 11.08 10.39 15.02
C HIS A 321 11.61 9.28 15.93
N ASP A 322 11.64 9.52 17.23
CA ASP A 322 12.37 8.66 18.15
C ASP A 322 11.50 7.44 18.53
N ASP A 323 12.00 6.25 18.28
CA ASP A 323 11.25 5.01 18.44
C ASP A 323 11.87 4.05 19.48
N ILE A 324 11.06 3.10 19.95
CA ILE A 324 11.49 1.98 20.80
C ILE A 324 11.19 0.67 20.09
N LEU A 325 12.24 -0.08 19.77
CA LEU A 325 12.14 -1.38 19.11
C LEU A 325 12.68 -2.49 20.01
N SER A 326 11.88 -3.54 20.20
CA SER A 326 12.26 -4.75 20.94
C SER A 326 12.03 -5.99 20.09
N GLY A 327 13.07 -6.71 19.69
CA GLY A 327 12.94 -7.99 18.96
C GLY A 327 12.35 -9.10 19.84
N GLU A 328 12.78 -9.14 21.10
CA GLU A 328 12.50 -10.17 22.10
C GLU A 328 13.26 -11.48 21.87
N ALA A 329 12.71 -12.49 21.19
CA ALA A 329 13.34 -13.81 21.10
C ALA A 329 13.33 -14.37 19.67
N GLY A 330 14.52 -14.55 19.13
CA GLY A 330 14.81 -15.10 17.81
C GLY A 330 15.84 -14.23 17.09
N ASP A 331 16.12 -14.53 15.83
CA ASP A 331 17.19 -13.84 15.08
C ASP A 331 16.60 -12.58 14.41
N ASP A 332 16.64 -11.45 15.09
CA ASP A 332 15.87 -10.27 14.71
C ASP A 332 16.65 -9.25 13.88
N PHE A 333 15.91 -8.47 13.08
CA PHE A 333 16.45 -7.39 12.25
C PHE A 333 15.80 -6.05 12.60
N LEU A 334 16.57 -5.16 13.22
CA LEU A 334 16.07 -3.88 13.74
C LEU A 334 16.67 -2.70 12.95
N ILE A 335 15.80 -1.79 12.50
CA ILE A 335 16.16 -0.49 11.92
C ILE A 335 15.42 0.59 12.73
N GLY A 336 16.13 1.42 13.50
CA GLY A 336 15.52 2.61 14.11
C GLY A 336 15.02 3.59 13.04
N ALA A 337 15.87 3.81 12.04
CA ALA A 337 15.69 4.78 10.96
C ALA A 337 15.84 6.21 11.49
N GLN A 338 15.02 7.18 11.05
CA GLN A 338 15.28 8.58 11.36
C GLN A 338 14.76 8.96 12.74
N GLY A 339 15.63 9.23 13.71
CA GLY A 339 15.25 9.55 15.09
C GLY A 339 16.39 9.23 16.04
N ASP A 340 16.26 9.62 17.30
CA ASP A 340 17.16 9.15 18.36
C ASP A 340 16.57 7.88 19.00
N ASP A 341 16.81 6.72 18.40
CA ASP A 341 16.07 5.48 18.71
C ASP A 341 16.66 4.63 19.85
N ILE A 342 15.83 3.76 20.44
CA ILE A 342 16.25 2.71 21.38
C ILE A 342 15.98 1.34 20.77
N LEU A 343 17.03 0.55 20.57
CA LEU A 343 16.98 -0.77 19.93
C LEU A 343 17.40 -1.86 20.92
N ILE A 344 16.55 -2.86 21.11
CA ILE A 344 16.74 -3.99 22.04
C ILE A 344 16.40 -5.28 21.30
N ALA A 345 17.35 -5.92 20.61
CA ALA A 345 17.00 -7.10 19.82
C ALA A 345 16.62 -8.30 20.71
N GLY A 346 17.44 -8.62 21.73
CA GLY A 346 17.07 -9.58 22.76
C GLY A 346 17.87 -10.88 22.66
N LEU A 347 17.19 -12.03 22.60
CA LEU A 347 17.84 -13.34 22.53
C LEU A 347 17.92 -13.80 21.07
N GLY A 348 19.11 -14.07 20.54
CA GLY A 348 19.26 -14.62 19.19
C GLY A 348 20.55 -14.19 18.51
N ASP A 349 20.67 -14.48 17.22
CA ASP A 349 21.69 -13.88 16.36
C ASP A 349 21.10 -12.63 15.69
N ASP A 350 21.29 -11.46 16.30
CA ASP A 350 20.57 -10.25 15.91
C ASP A 350 21.34 -9.36 14.94
N THR A 351 20.61 -8.53 14.19
CA THR A 351 21.19 -7.53 13.31
C THR A 351 20.53 -6.17 13.51
N TYR A 352 21.33 -5.20 13.91
CA TYR A 352 20.96 -3.79 13.91
C TYR A 352 21.49 -3.17 12.63
N GLN A 353 20.66 -2.42 11.91
CA GLN A 353 21.13 -1.63 10.78
C GLN A 353 21.04 -0.15 11.11
N TYR A 354 22.15 0.55 10.86
CA TYR A 354 22.26 1.99 10.96
C TYR A 354 22.65 2.58 9.61
N SER A 355 21.93 3.60 9.18
CA SER A 355 22.13 4.31 7.92
C SER A 355 22.46 5.78 8.15
N ARG A 356 23.04 6.42 7.14
CA ARG A 356 23.38 7.84 7.26
C ARG A 356 22.10 8.68 7.41
N GLY A 357 22.02 9.43 8.50
CA GLY A 357 20.90 10.33 8.77
C GLY A 357 19.88 9.76 9.75
N ASP A 358 20.14 8.58 10.31
CA ASP A 358 19.26 7.91 11.27
C ASP A 358 19.16 8.76 12.55
N GLY A 359 20.24 8.93 13.29
CA GLY A 359 20.24 9.85 14.43
C GLY A 359 21.25 9.43 15.49
N ASN A 360 20.92 9.63 16.76
CA ASN A 360 21.74 9.20 17.90
C ASN A 360 21.13 7.98 18.60
N ASP A 361 21.29 6.82 17.99
CA ASP A 361 20.67 5.59 18.44
C ASP A 361 21.39 4.98 19.64
N ILE A 362 20.61 4.32 20.50
CA ILE A 362 21.06 3.52 21.63
C ILE A 362 20.72 2.06 21.36
N ILE A 363 21.73 1.21 21.35
CA ILE A 363 21.57 -0.24 21.26
C ILE A 363 21.82 -0.86 22.62
N ASN A 364 20.85 -1.60 23.14
CA ASN A 364 21.01 -2.47 24.30
C ASN A 364 21.03 -3.93 23.85
N ASN A 365 22.23 -4.47 23.68
CA ASN A 365 22.44 -5.82 23.17
C ASN A 365 22.46 -6.88 24.28
N PHE A 366 21.58 -6.77 25.28
CA PHE A 366 21.57 -7.73 26.38
C PHE A 366 21.07 -9.11 25.93
N ASP A 367 22.00 -10.05 25.83
CA ASP A 367 21.70 -11.45 25.51
C ASP A 367 22.40 -12.42 26.49
N LEU A 368 21.64 -13.38 27.01
CA LEU A 368 22.13 -14.47 27.86
C LEU A 368 22.47 -15.76 27.08
N GLY A 369 22.27 -15.76 25.76
CA GLY A 369 22.60 -16.85 24.84
C GLY A 369 24.10 -17.16 24.78
N SER A 370 24.43 -18.43 24.54
CA SER A 370 25.81 -18.94 24.64
C SER A 370 26.64 -18.89 23.35
N GLU A 371 26.03 -18.63 22.18
CA GLU A 371 26.71 -18.60 20.87
C GLU A 371 26.21 -17.49 19.93
N ARG A 372 25.89 -16.31 20.49
CA ARG A 372 25.36 -15.16 19.75
C ARG A 372 26.32 -14.57 18.72
N LYS A 373 25.75 -14.03 17.64
CA LYS A 373 26.46 -13.38 16.53
C LYS A 373 25.83 -12.05 16.15
N ASP A 374 25.67 -11.19 17.15
CA ASP A 374 25.06 -9.89 16.95
C ASP A 374 25.92 -8.99 16.09
N THR A 375 25.25 -8.35 15.15
CA THR A 375 25.89 -7.58 14.09
C THR A 375 25.30 -6.19 14.04
N LEU A 376 26.16 -5.17 14.12
CA LEU A 376 25.79 -3.83 13.67
C LEU A 376 26.22 -3.66 12.22
N PHE A 377 25.27 -3.47 11.33
CA PHE A 377 25.49 -3.20 9.92
C PHE A 377 25.39 -1.70 9.65
N PHE A 378 26.49 -1.09 9.23
CA PHE A 378 26.51 0.26 8.68
C PHE A 378 26.19 0.23 7.19
N GLY A 379 25.05 0.83 6.83
CA GLY A 379 24.55 0.92 5.46
C GLY A 379 25.38 1.83 4.54
N ASP A 380 24.82 2.11 3.36
CA ASP A 380 25.50 2.90 2.33
C ASP A 380 25.83 4.32 2.82
N GLY A 381 27.03 4.80 2.48
CA GLY A 381 27.48 6.16 2.80
C GLY A 381 28.11 6.33 4.19
N ILE A 382 28.36 5.24 4.91
CA ILE A 382 29.18 5.20 6.13
C ILE A 382 30.43 4.36 5.85
N GLU A 383 31.58 5.02 5.64
CA GLU A 383 32.85 4.34 5.41
C GLU A 383 33.58 4.05 6.74
N PRO A 384 34.36 2.95 6.84
CA PRO A 384 35.09 2.60 8.07
C PRO A 384 35.99 3.74 8.61
N ASN A 385 36.62 4.50 7.72
CA ASN A 385 37.49 5.64 8.08
C ASN A 385 36.72 6.88 8.59
N LYS A 386 35.38 6.87 8.52
CA LYS A 386 34.48 7.93 9.02
C LYS A 386 33.85 7.61 10.35
N VAL A 387 34.16 6.44 10.92
CA VAL A 387 33.68 6.02 12.22
C VAL A 387 34.84 6.04 13.20
N ARG A 388 34.64 6.68 14.35
CA ARG A 388 35.60 6.67 15.46
C ARG A 388 35.00 5.96 16.65
N VAL A 389 35.69 4.94 17.15
CA VAL A 389 35.33 4.27 18.40
C VAL A 389 35.76 5.13 19.57
N THR A 390 34.85 5.37 20.51
CA THR A 390 35.14 6.06 21.77
C THR A 390 34.47 5.33 22.92
N ARG A 391 34.94 5.59 24.14
CA ARG A 391 34.34 5.04 25.36
C ARG A 391 33.77 6.16 26.20
N ASP A 392 32.54 5.97 26.66
CA ASP A 392 31.86 6.84 27.62
C ASP A 392 31.35 6.00 28.79
N GLN A 393 32.07 6.06 29.91
CA GLN A 393 31.81 5.22 31.10
C GLN A 393 31.78 3.70 30.78
N GLU A 394 30.60 3.09 30.81
CA GLU A 394 30.36 1.68 30.52
C GLU A 394 29.93 1.42 29.06
N ASP A 395 29.73 2.48 28.27
CA ASP A 395 29.24 2.38 26.90
C ASP A 395 30.39 2.50 25.88
N LEU A 396 30.23 1.77 24.77
CA LEU A 396 31.01 2.00 23.56
C LEU A 396 30.21 2.94 22.66
N VAL A 397 30.84 4.01 22.18
CA VAL A 397 30.20 5.03 21.35
C VAL A 397 30.93 5.12 20.01
N LEU A 398 30.24 4.76 18.94
CA LEU A 398 30.67 4.91 17.56
C LEU A 398 30.28 6.30 17.08
N VAL A 399 31.25 7.19 16.90
CA VAL A 399 31.04 8.57 16.47
C VAL A 399 31.19 8.67 14.96
N LEU A 400 30.16 9.14 14.27
CA LEU A 400 30.14 9.37 12.82
C LEU A 400 30.66 10.78 12.52
N ILE A 401 31.90 10.87 12.05
CA ILE A 401 32.68 12.11 12.01
C ILE A 401 32.06 13.16 11.09
N ASP A 402 31.34 12.74 10.05
CA ASP A 402 30.85 13.66 9.01
C ASP A 402 29.57 14.42 9.40
N HIS A 403 28.79 13.97 10.39
CA HIS A 403 27.46 14.56 10.72
C HIS A 403 27.17 14.67 12.23
N ASN A 404 28.13 14.34 13.10
CA ASN A 404 28.00 14.42 14.56
C ASN A 404 26.84 13.59 15.14
N HIS A 405 26.51 12.48 14.48
CA HIS A 405 25.60 11.45 14.97
C HIS A 405 26.39 10.32 15.65
N THR A 406 25.74 9.55 16.51
CA THR A 406 26.39 8.46 17.24
C THR A 406 25.56 7.19 17.28
N VAL A 407 26.22 6.03 17.31
CA VAL A 407 25.60 4.78 17.77
C VAL A 407 26.21 4.43 19.12
N ARG A 408 25.39 4.37 20.16
CA ARG A 408 25.80 4.03 21.53
C ARG A 408 25.44 2.58 21.84
N LEU A 409 26.45 1.74 22.03
CA LEU A 409 26.29 0.39 22.56
C LEU A 409 26.28 0.46 24.09
N GLN A 410 25.08 0.41 24.66
CA GLN A 410 24.85 0.60 26.09
C GLN A 410 25.43 -0.58 26.90
N TYR A 411 26.13 -0.28 27.99
CA TYR A 411 26.73 -1.25 28.91
C TYR A 411 27.75 -2.22 28.28
N PHE A 412 28.27 -1.91 27.09
CA PHE A 412 29.22 -2.74 26.35
C PHE A 412 30.42 -3.19 27.20
N TYR A 413 30.97 -2.30 28.04
CA TYR A 413 32.12 -2.61 28.91
C TYR A 413 31.74 -3.18 30.29
N ARG A 414 30.44 -3.30 30.59
CA ARG A 414 29.93 -3.77 31.88
C ARG A 414 29.94 -5.29 31.99
N SER A 415 29.56 -5.97 30.92
CA SER A 415 29.49 -7.43 30.84
C SER A 415 29.53 -7.88 29.39
N PRO A 416 30.16 -9.04 29.09
CA PRO A 416 30.12 -9.61 27.75
C PRO A 416 28.70 -9.80 27.21
N PHE A 417 27.70 -9.96 28.09
CA PHE A 417 26.28 -10.06 27.73
C PHE A 417 25.72 -8.84 26.98
N TYR A 418 26.41 -7.70 26.92
CA TYR A 418 26.02 -6.51 26.16
C TYR A 418 26.91 -6.25 24.94
N GLU A 419 27.91 -7.10 24.69
CA GLU A 419 28.81 -6.94 23.55
C GLU A 419 28.14 -7.42 22.26
N ILE A 420 28.28 -6.64 21.18
CA ILE A 420 28.06 -7.13 19.82
C ILE A 420 29.30 -7.87 19.33
N ASN A 421 29.14 -8.79 18.37
CA ASN A 421 30.25 -9.60 17.87
C ASN A 421 31.04 -8.91 16.76
N GLN A 422 30.37 -8.12 15.92
CA GLN A 422 30.99 -7.46 14.78
C GLN A 422 30.25 -6.20 14.33
N VAL A 423 31.00 -5.30 13.70
CA VAL A 423 30.47 -4.24 12.85
C VAL A 423 30.81 -4.56 11.41
N ILE A 424 29.83 -4.49 10.51
CA ILE A 424 30.00 -4.71 9.07
C ILE A 424 29.65 -3.43 8.34
N PHE A 425 30.45 -3.06 7.34
CA PHE A 425 30.21 -1.92 6.47
C PHE A 425 29.69 -2.36 5.10
N SER A 426 29.04 -1.44 4.38
CA SER A 426 28.51 -1.66 3.02
C SER A 426 29.57 -2.11 2.00
N ASP A 427 30.85 -1.76 2.19
CA ASP A 427 31.97 -2.22 1.34
C ASP A 427 32.47 -3.65 1.67
N GLY A 428 31.87 -4.30 2.67
CA GLY A 428 32.24 -5.63 3.16
C GLY A 428 33.36 -5.64 4.21
N THR A 429 33.91 -4.48 4.58
CA THR A 429 34.84 -4.36 5.71
C THR A 429 34.16 -4.83 6.99
N ARG A 430 34.93 -5.53 7.84
CA ARG A 430 34.44 -6.05 9.13
C ARG A 430 35.36 -5.61 10.25
N TRP A 431 34.78 -5.07 11.31
CA TRP A 431 35.45 -4.88 12.59
C TRP A 431 34.97 -5.97 13.54
N SER A 432 35.91 -6.77 14.03
CA SER A 432 35.64 -7.76 15.07
C SER A 432 35.53 -7.10 16.43
N LEU A 433 35.05 -7.83 17.44
CA LEU A 433 35.15 -7.43 18.84
C LEU A 433 36.57 -6.94 19.23
N VAL A 434 37.61 -7.60 18.72
CA VAL A 434 39.01 -7.21 18.99
C VAL A 434 39.35 -5.83 18.41
N ASP A 435 38.73 -5.44 17.30
CA ASP A 435 38.93 -4.13 16.69
C ASP A 435 38.14 -3.06 17.43
N LEU A 436 36.93 -3.37 17.92
CA LEU A 436 36.11 -2.48 18.74
C LEU A 436 36.73 -2.18 20.11
N LEU A 437 37.56 -3.08 20.64
CA LEU A 437 38.25 -2.90 21.92
C LEU A 437 39.55 -2.09 21.81
N LYS A 438 39.98 -1.69 20.61
CA LYS A 438 41.17 -0.87 20.38
C LYS A 438 40.73 0.59 20.16
N PRO A 439 40.82 1.47 21.18
CA PRO A 439 40.44 2.88 21.03
C PRO A 439 41.35 3.65 20.08
#